data_AF-A0A3R6N1M4-F1
#
_entry.id   AF-A0A3R6N1M4-F1
#
_cell.length_a   1.000
_cell.length_b   1.000
_cell.length_c   1.000
_cell.angle_alpha   90.00
_cell.angle_beta   90.00
_cell.angle_gamma   90.00
#
_symmetry.space_group_name_H-M   'P 1'
#
loop_
_entity.id
_entity.type
_entity.pdbx_description
1 polymer ?
#
loop_
_entity_poly.entity_id
_entity_poly.type
_entity_poly.pdbx_seq_one_letter_code
_entity_poly.pdbx_strand_id
1 'polypeptide(L)'
;MSWIGGEFVLNDVTKKDLDAAADRIRYAVRSNANLAEFSNMGNRINPFKHICPQIIFNGYEEAEEILERKRSEWSRNYTGYVAFRDLESVNKTKRIIELKEKIESEIEKKIRYGLDNNVKDQKADYIGCRKCGSKINKTYIQANRCPVCDFDLRSDTFKKRMAGYQEKIDKLTNELNEEKKKNTAKAPVKYLVMYEEYVG
;
A
#
# COMPACT_ATOMS: atom_id res chain seq x y z
N MET A 1 0.35 20.45 33.66
CA MET A 1 1.33 20.85 32.65
C MET A 1 0.81 20.39 31.32
N SER A 2 0.35 21.32 30.50
CA SER A 2 -0.26 21.00 29.20
C SER A 2 0.83 20.90 28.14
N TRP A 3 0.80 19.82 27.37
CA TRP A 3 1.74 19.55 26.28
C TRP A 3 0.94 19.35 25.00
N ILE A 4 1.47 19.82 23.88
CA ILE A 4 0.96 19.48 22.56
C ILE A 4 1.95 18.56 21.87
N GLY A 5 1.43 17.56 21.18
CA GLY A 5 2.21 16.68 20.32
C GLY A 5 1.74 16.79 18.88
N GLY A 6 2.61 16.43 17.95
CA GLY A 6 2.24 16.31 16.56
C GLY A 6 3.36 15.76 15.71
N GLU A 7 3.02 15.52 14.44
CA GLU A 7 3.94 14.93 13.48
C GLU A 7 3.77 15.55 12.10
N PHE A 8 4.84 15.50 11.31
CA PHE A 8 4.83 15.87 9.91
C PHE A 8 6.06 15.31 9.18
N VAL A 9 5.98 15.30 7.85
CA VAL A 9 7.06 14.82 6.97
C VAL A 9 7.81 15.98 6.34
N LEU A 10 9.13 15.90 6.32
CA LEU A 10 10.03 16.78 5.59
C LEU A 10 10.64 16.05 4.39
N ASN A 11 10.90 16.78 3.30
CA ASN A 11 11.58 16.23 2.13
C ASN A 11 13.11 16.18 2.32
N ASP A 12 13.66 17.08 3.15
CA ASP A 12 15.07 17.14 3.50
C ASP A 12 15.24 17.77 4.90
N VAL A 13 16.45 17.73 5.46
CA VAL A 13 16.81 18.28 6.78
C VAL A 13 17.92 19.32 6.66
N THR A 14 17.92 20.08 5.56
CA THR A 14 18.80 21.26 5.47
C THR A 14 18.43 22.26 6.55
N LYS A 15 19.35 23.19 6.87
CA LYS A 15 19.07 24.26 7.84
C LYS A 15 17.75 24.99 7.53
N LYS A 16 17.50 25.28 6.25
CA LYS A 16 16.27 25.95 5.81
C LYS A 16 15.01 25.12 6.11
N ASP A 17 15.06 23.81 5.90
CA ASP A 17 13.93 22.93 6.15
C ASP A 17 13.64 22.79 7.66
N LEU A 18 14.69 22.68 8.47
CA LEU A 18 14.57 22.64 9.93
C LEU A 18 14.07 23.98 10.50
N ASP A 19 14.51 25.11 9.95
CA ASP A 19 14.01 26.43 10.33
C ASP A 19 12.51 26.57 9.99
N ALA A 20 12.08 26.12 8.81
CA ALA A 20 10.66 26.12 8.43
C ALA A 20 9.82 25.17 9.30
N ALA A 21 10.37 24.00 9.64
CA ALA A 21 9.75 23.08 10.58
C ALA A 21 9.61 23.69 11.98
N ALA A 22 10.63 24.42 12.43
CA ALA A 22 10.62 25.14 13.70
C ALA A 22 9.50 26.18 13.75
N ASP A 23 9.33 26.95 12.67
CA ASP A 23 8.26 27.95 12.54
C ASP A 23 6.87 27.31 12.61
N ARG A 24 6.69 26.14 11.97
CA ARG A 24 5.45 25.37 12.02
C ARG A 24 5.13 24.91 13.45
N ILE A 25 6.12 24.38 14.17
CA ILE A 25 5.95 23.96 15.57
C ILE A 25 5.65 25.18 16.46
N ARG A 26 6.39 26.29 16.29
CA ARG A 26 6.15 27.53 17.01
C ARG A 26 4.73 28.04 16.82
N TYR A 27 4.22 28.01 15.59
CA TYR A 27 2.85 28.39 15.30
C TYR A 27 1.87 27.50 16.09
N ALA A 28 2.03 26.17 16.04
CA ALA A 28 1.18 25.25 16.79
C ALA A 28 1.20 25.49 18.30
N VAL A 29 2.39 25.71 18.88
CA VAL A 29 2.56 26.05 20.31
C VAL A 29 1.82 27.31 20.67
N ARG A 30 2.03 28.40 19.91
CA ARG A 30 1.44 29.71 20.20
C ARG A 30 -0.08 29.73 20.01
N SER A 31 -0.60 28.96 19.06
CA SER A 31 -2.04 28.80 18.84
C SER A 31 -2.75 28.04 19.97
N ASN A 32 -2.02 27.24 20.76
CA ASN A 32 -2.58 26.44 21.85
C ASN A 32 -2.23 26.97 23.25
N ALA A 33 -1.42 28.03 23.35
CA ALA A 33 -0.98 28.59 24.61
C ALA A 33 -1.81 29.80 25.03
N ASN A 34 -1.96 30.00 26.35
CA ASN A 34 -2.47 31.26 26.89
C ASN A 34 -1.39 32.35 26.78
N LEU A 35 -1.32 33.03 25.63
CA LEU A 35 -0.31 34.06 25.38
C LEU A 35 -0.46 35.32 26.26
N ALA A 36 -1.62 35.51 26.92
CA ALA A 36 -1.80 36.60 27.87
C ALA A 36 -1.02 36.35 29.17
N GLU A 37 -0.95 35.10 29.60
CA GLU A 37 -0.22 34.67 30.81
C GLU A 37 1.24 34.28 30.48
N PHE A 38 1.45 33.64 29.33
CA PHE A 38 2.75 33.15 28.88
C PHE A 38 3.14 33.74 27.52
N SER A 39 3.39 35.04 27.47
CA SER A 39 3.69 35.79 26.24
C SER A 39 4.90 35.26 25.45
N ASN A 40 5.86 34.65 26.15
CA ASN A 40 7.08 34.08 25.58
C ASN A 40 6.90 32.64 25.03
N MET A 41 5.69 32.07 25.09
CA MET A 41 5.48 30.69 24.65
C MET A 41 5.83 30.52 23.16
N GLY A 42 6.55 29.44 22.84
CA GLY A 42 7.05 29.16 21.48
C GLY A 42 8.25 30.01 21.03
N ASN A 43 8.75 30.96 21.85
CA ASN A 43 9.98 31.70 21.52
C ASN A 43 11.19 30.78 21.43
N ARG A 44 11.18 29.71 22.22
CA ARG A 44 12.10 28.58 22.10
C ARG A 44 11.25 27.33 21.91
N ILE A 45 11.70 26.50 20.98
CA ILE A 45 11.17 25.15 20.79
C ILE A 45 12.30 24.17 21.09
N ASN A 46 11.94 22.91 21.31
CA ASN A 46 12.91 21.85 21.52
C ASN A 46 13.81 21.66 20.29
N PRO A 47 15.12 21.49 20.50
CA PRO A 47 16.07 21.29 19.41
C PRO A 47 15.78 20.00 18.64
N PHE A 48 16.03 20.02 17.34
CA PHE A 48 15.88 18.83 16.49
C PHE A 48 16.98 17.82 16.79
N LYS A 49 16.60 16.54 16.90
CA LYS A 49 17.51 15.43 17.14
C LYS A 49 17.23 14.27 16.20
N HIS A 50 18.24 13.86 15.45
CA HIS A 50 18.17 12.66 14.63
C HIS A 50 18.30 11.43 15.52
N ILE A 51 17.22 10.65 15.67
CA ILE A 51 17.17 9.55 16.63
C ILE A 51 17.92 8.30 16.13
N CYS A 52 17.93 8.08 14.81
CA CYS A 52 18.59 6.93 14.17
C CYS A 52 19.38 7.36 12.92
N PRO A 53 20.45 8.17 13.05
CA PRO A 53 21.10 8.84 11.91
C PRO A 53 21.71 7.91 10.86
N GLN A 54 21.96 6.65 11.19
CA GLN A 54 22.58 5.66 10.30
C GLN A 54 21.56 4.73 9.63
N ILE A 55 20.26 4.89 9.90
CA ILE A 55 19.21 3.97 9.47
C ILE A 55 18.19 4.73 8.63
N ILE A 56 17.84 4.14 7.48
CA ILE A 56 16.73 4.59 6.64
C ILE A 56 15.67 3.49 6.66
N PHE A 57 14.54 3.79 7.30
CA PHE A 57 13.42 2.87 7.47
C PHE A 57 12.65 2.66 6.15
N ASN A 58 11.99 1.51 6.02
CA ASN A 58 11.25 1.10 4.82
C ASN A 58 9.77 1.49 4.91
N GLY A 59 9.48 2.78 4.84
CA GLY A 59 8.12 3.30 4.86
C GLY A 59 7.85 4.19 6.07
N TYR A 60 6.67 4.81 6.06
CA TYR A 60 6.24 5.75 7.10
C TYR A 60 6.00 5.03 8.43
N GLU A 61 5.32 3.88 8.37
CA GLU A 61 4.86 3.13 9.53
C GLU A 61 6.03 2.62 10.38
N GLU A 62 7.09 2.12 9.73
CA GLU A 62 8.31 1.69 10.43
C GLU A 62 9.03 2.88 11.09
N ALA A 63 9.02 4.06 10.47
CA ALA A 63 9.61 5.26 11.04
C ALA A 63 8.83 5.76 12.27
N GLU A 64 7.49 5.74 12.20
CA GLU A 64 6.58 6.10 13.29
C GLU A 64 6.76 5.14 14.48
N GLU A 65 6.73 3.84 14.24
CA GLU A 65 6.92 2.82 15.28
C GLU A 65 8.25 3.03 16.04
N ILE A 66 9.32 3.37 15.32
CA ILE A 66 10.64 3.59 15.92
C ILE A 66 10.67 4.87 16.76
N LEU A 67 10.09 5.96 16.28
CA LEU A 67 10.00 7.20 17.05
C LEU A 67 9.15 7.03 18.30
N GLU A 68 8.06 6.28 18.23
CA GLU A 68 7.22 5.95 19.40
C GLU A 68 7.95 5.04 20.39
N ARG A 69 8.60 3.97 19.90
CA ARG A 69 9.39 3.07 20.75
C ARG A 69 10.53 3.80 21.48
N LYS A 70 11.10 4.81 20.84
CA LYS A 70 12.18 5.65 21.40
C LYS A 70 11.66 6.99 21.94
N ARG A 71 10.37 7.10 22.25
CA ARG A 71 9.76 8.35 22.74
C ARG A 71 10.51 8.95 23.92
N SER A 72 10.99 8.15 24.86
CA SER A 72 11.79 8.61 26.00
C SER A 72 13.13 9.28 25.63
N GLU A 73 13.67 9.03 24.43
CA GLU A 73 14.94 9.59 23.95
C GLU A 73 14.81 11.01 23.38
N TRP A 74 13.57 11.44 23.09
CA TRP A 74 13.30 12.72 22.44
C TRP A 74 12.17 13.53 23.09
N SER A 75 11.07 12.89 23.50
CA SER A 75 9.87 13.58 24.02
C SER A 75 10.24 14.62 25.08
N ARG A 76 9.61 15.79 24.96
CA ARG A 76 9.74 16.98 25.83
C ARG A 76 11.09 17.69 25.86
N ASN A 77 12.16 17.06 25.35
CA ASN A 77 13.51 17.61 25.38
C ASN A 77 14.05 17.91 23.97
N TYR A 78 13.52 17.21 22.97
CA TYR A 78 13.93 17.28 21.58
C TYR A 78 12.71 17.15 20.67
N THR A 79 12.83 17.71 19.46
CA THR A 79 12.00 17.33 18.33
C THR A 79 12.67 16.16 17.63
N GLY A 80 12.10 14.96 17.75
CA GLY A 80 12.68 13.73 17.22
C GLY A 80 12.41 13.58 15.72
N TYR A 81 13.41 13.15 14.96
CA TYR A 81 13.19 12.78 13.57
C TYR A 81 14.03 11.58 13.14
N VAL A 82 13.54 10.87 12.10
CA VAL A 82 14.22 9.73 11.46
C VAL A 82 13.99 9.74 9.95
N ALA A 83 14.93 9.14 9.21
CA ALA A 83 14.84 9.00 7.75
C ALA A 83 14.04 7.75 7.35
N PHE A 84 13.23 7.87 6.29
CA PHE A 84 12.49 6.74 5.71
C PHE A 84 12.34 6.84 4.20
N ARG A 85 12.11 5.70 3.54
CA ARG A 85 11.83 5.62 2.10
C ARG A 85 10.35 5.91 1.83
N ASP A 86 10.05 6.92 1.00
CA ASP A 86 8.69 7.19 0.56
C ASP A 86 8.25 6.17 -0.51
N LEU A 87 7.70 5.05 -0.04
CA LEU A 87 7.20 3.97 -0.89
C LEU A 87 5.90 4.33 -1.62
N GLU A 88 5.14 5.32 -1.14
CA GLU A 88 3.92 5.75 -1.81
C GLU A 88 4.23 6.43 -3.14
N SER A 89 5.27 7.27 -3.16
CA SER A 89 5.73 7.92 -4.39
C SER A 89 6.12 6.91 -5.47
N VAL A 90 6.74 5.79 -5.06
CA VAL A 90 7.12 4.67 -5.93
C VAL A 90 5.89 3.99 -6.54
N ASN A 91 4.84 3.78 -5.75
CA ASN A 91 3.60 3.15 -6.21
C ASN A 91 2.84 3.95 -7.27
N LYS A 92 3.22 5.22 -7.50
CA LYS A 92 2.61 6.14 -8.46
C LYS A 92 3.42 6.29 -9.76
N THR A 93 4.50 5.52 -9.96
CA THR A 93 5.23 5.58 -11.23
C THR A 93 4.35 5.11 -12.39
N LYS A 94 4.48 5.77 -13.55
CA LYS A 94 3.71 5.46 -14.77
C LYS A 94 3.74 3.97 -15.11
N ARG A 95 4.93 3.35 -15.02
CA ARG A 95 5.12 1.92 -15.31
C ARG A 95 4.36 1.01 -14.35
N ILE A 96 4.35 1.32 -13.04
CA ILE A 96 3.61 0.55 -12.03
C ILE A 96 2.10 0.68 -12.27
N ILE A 97 1.62 1.88 -12.59
CA ILE A 97 0.20 2.12 -12.92
C ILE A 97 -0.20 1.31 -14.16
N GLU A 98 0.56 1.41 -15.26
CA GLU A 98 0.31 0.65 -16.49
C GLU A 98 0.29 -0.87 -16.26
N LEU A 99 1.17 -1.38 -15.39
CA LEU A 99 1.19 -2.81 -15.05
C LEU A 99 -0.06 -3.22 -14.26
N LYS A 100 -0.52 -2.41 -13.30
CA LYS A 100 -1.76 -2.66 -12.56
C LYS A 100 -2.97 -2.67 -13.49
N GLU A 101 -3.10 -1.68 -14.36
CA GLU A 101 -4.19 -1.60 -15.35
C GLU A 101 -4.19 -2.82 -16.29
N LYS A 102 -3.01 -3.27 -16.74
CA LYS A 102 -2.88 -4.49 -17.56
C LYS A 102 -3.31 -5.74 -16.81
N ILE A 103 -2.94 -5.88 -15.53
CA ILE A 103 -3.35 -7.01 -14.69
C ILE A 103 -4.87 -7.01 -14.54
N GLU A 104 -5.47 -5.88 -14.20
CA GLU A 104 -6.92 -5.73 -14.04
C GLU A 104 -7.66 -6.07 -15.34
N SER A 105 -7.20 -5.54 -16.48
CA SER A 105 -7.76 -5.86 -17.80
C SER A 105 -7.70 -7.36 -18.13
N GLU A 106 -6.60 -8.05 -17.79
CA GLU A 106 -6.49 -9.51 -18.02
C GLU A 106 -7.35 -10.33 -17.05
N ILE A 107 -7.50 -9.89 -15.79
CA ILE A 107 -8.42 -10.49 -14.82
C ILE A 107 -9.87 -10.37 -15.33
N GLU A 108 -10.27 -9.20 -15.80
CA GLU A 108 -11.61 -9.00 -16.38
C GLU A 108 -11.85 -9.89 -17.60
N LYS A 109 -10.87 -10.00 -18.50
CA LYS A 109 -10.97 -10.90 -19.67
C LYS A 109 -11.14 -12.36 -19.24
N LYS A 110 -10.38 -12.80 -18.22
CA LYS A 110 -10.49 -14.14 -17.66
C LYS A 110 -11.87 -14.39 -17.05
N ILE A 111 -12.38 -13.45 -16.27
CA ILE A 111 -13.71 -13.54 -15.64
C ILE A 111 -14.80 -13.60 -16.71
N ARG A 112 -14.81 -12.65 -17.65
CA ARG A 112 -15.77 -12.59 -18.76
C ARG A 112 -15.77 -13.88 -19.57
N TYR A 113 -14.59 -14.34 -20.00
CA TYR A 113 -14.46 -15.61 -20.73
C TYR A 113 -14.97 -16.81 -19.92
N GLY A 114 -14.77 -16.81 -18.60
CA GLY A 114 -15.32 -17.82 -17.68
C GLY A 114 -16.84 -17.85 -17.63
N LEU A 115 -17.48 -16.68 -17.65
CA LEU A 115 -18.94 -16.52 -17.65
C LEU A 115 -19.55 -16.88 -19.01
N ASP A 116 -18.97 -16.38 -20.10
CA ASP A 116 -19.47 -16.56 -21.47
C ASP A 116 -19.39 -18.02 -21.97
N ASN A 117 -18.59 -18.86 -21.30
CA ASN A 117 -18.40 -20.27 -21.67
C ASN A 117 -19.07 -21.22 -20.66
N ASN A 118 -20.23 -20.82 -20.12
CA ASN A 118 -21.03 -21.70 -19.30
C ASN A 118 -21.58 -22.86 -20.15
N VAL A 119 -21.47 -24.07 -19.60
CA VAL A 119 -21.93 -25.31 -20.23
C VAL A 119 -23.45 -25.31 -20.42
N LYS A 120 -24.18 -24.55 -19.59
CA LYS A 120 -25.62 -24.37 -19.73
C LYS A 120 -26.03 -23.56 -20.96
N ASP A 121 -25.16 -22.68 -21.46
CA ASP A 121 -25.51 -21.80 -22.57
C ASP A 121 -25.36 -22.48 -23.94
N GLN A 122 -24.82 -23.70 -23.97
CA GLN A 122 -24.71 -24.50 -25.19
C GLN A 122 -26.10 -24.86 -25.74
N LYS A 123 -26.27 -25.05 -27.06
CA LYS A 123 -27.61 -25.33 -27.62
C LYS A 123 -28.18 -26.72 -27.28
N ALA A 124 -27.34 -27.70 -26.95
CA ALA A 124 -27.78 -29.07 -26.70
C ALA A 124 -28.48 -29.23 -25.35
N ASP A 125 -29.56 -30.02 -25.30
CA ASP A 125 -30.30 -30.32 -24.05
C ASP A 125 -29.56 -31.31 -23.14
N TYR A 126 -28.73 -32.16 -23.74
CA TYR A 126 -27.93 -33.16 -23.06
C TYR A 126 -26.44 -32.95 -23.33
N ILE A 127 -25.63 -33.14 -22.30
CA ILE A 127 -24.18 -32.98 -22.37
C ILE A 127 -23.51 -34.27 -21.90
N GLY A 128 -22.59 -34.78 -22.72
CA GLY A 128 -21.81 -35.97 -22.42
C GLY A 128 -20.60 -35.66 -21.55
N CYS A 129 -20.40 -36.43 -20.47
CA CYS A 129 -19.18 -36.35 -19.69
C CYS A 129 -18.05 -37.13 -20.37
N ARG A 130 -16.97 -36.42 -20.76
CA ARG A 130 -15.77 -37.03 -21.36
C ARG A 130 -14.96 -37.93 -20.41
N LYS A 131 -15.25 -37.92 -19.10
CA LYS A 131 -14.57 -38.77 -18.10
C LYS A 131 -15.32 -40.06 -17.81
N CYS A 132 -16.61 -39.98 -17.44
CA CYS A 132 -17.40 -41.15 -17.03
C CYS A 132 -18.41 -41.64 -18.06
N GLY A 133 -18.52 -40.98 -19.22
CA GLY A 133 -19.43 -41.35 -20.31
C GLY A 133 -20.90 -41.00 -20.07
N SER A 134 -21.29 -40.47 -18.91
CA SER A 134 -22.68 -40.15 -18.59
C SER A 134 -23.27 -39.09 -19.53
N LYS A 135 -24.51 -39.32 -20.00
CA LYS A 135 -25.32 -38.35 -20.73
C LYS A 135 -26.21 -37.58 -19.73
N ILE A 136 -25.92 -36.30 -19.54
CA ILE A 136 -26.48 -35.50 -18.45
C ILE A 136 -27.47 -34.50 -19.04
N ASN A 137 -28.69 -34.44 -18.52
CA ASN A 137 -29.59 -33.33 -18.82
C ASN A 137 -29.01 -32.05 -18.20
N LYS A 138 -28.88 -31.01 -19.02
CA LYS A 138 -28.25 -29.74 -18.65
C LYS A 138 -28.83 -29.10 -17.39
N THR A 139 -30.11 -29.31 -17.07
CA THR A 139 -30.75 -28.77 -15.87
C THR A 139 -30.06 -29.23 -14.58
N TYR A 140 -29.49 -30.44 -14.56
CA TYR A 140 -28.78 -31.01 -13.42
C TYR A 140 -27.30 -30.61 -13.31
N ILE A 141 -26.75 -29.90 -14.31
CA ILE A 141 -25.36 -29.46 -14.26
C ILE A 141 -25.27 -28.27 -13.29
N GLN A 142 -24.32 -28.30 -12.38
CA GLN A 142 -24.00 -27.16 -11.51
C GLN A 142 -22.52 -26.83 -11.64
N ALA A 143 -22.19 -25.53 -11.61
CA ALA A 143 -20.81 -25.05 -11.72
C ALA A 143 -19.98 -25.63 -12.89
N ASN A 144 -20.64 -25.96 -14.01
CA ASN A 144 -20.04 -26.62 -15.18
C ASN A 144 -19.45 -28.02 -14.91
N ARG A 145 -19.85 -28.68 -13.83
CA ARG A 145 -19.33 -30.00 -13.43
C ARG A 145 -20.33 -31.12 -13.66
N CYS A 146 -19.78 -32.31 -13.92
CA CYS A 146 -20.54 -33.54 -14.02
C CYS A 146 -21.14 -33.89 -12.65
N PRO A 147 -22.47 -34.07 -12.51
CA PRO A 147 -23.09 -34.43 -11.25
C PRO A 147 -22.76 -35.88 -10.80
N VAL A 148 -22.17 -36.70 -11.68
CA VAL A 148 -21.82 -38.10 -11.38
C VAL A 148 -20.37 -38.25 -10.90
N CYS A 149 -19.42 -37.55 -11.53
CA CYS A 149 -17.98 -37.74 -11.26
C CYS A 149 -17.20 -36.44 -11.03
N ASP A 150 -17.92 -35.32 -10.89
CA ASP A 150 -17.39 -33.96 -10.63
C ASP A 150 -16.40 -33.43 -11.67
N PHE A 151 -16.32 -34.05 -12.84
CA PHE A 151 -15.43 -33.61 -13.91
C PHE A 151 -15.91 -32.28 -14.54
N ASP A 152 -14.99 -31.34 -14.75
CA ASP A 152 -15.25 -30.09 -15.48
C ASP A 152 -15.60 -30.39 -16.94
N LEU A 153 -16.86 -30.14 -17.30
CA LEU A 153 -17.45 -30.44 -18.60
C LEU A 153 -16.98 -29.49 -19.71
N ARG A 154 -16.39 -28.33 -19.37
CA ARG A 154 -15.93 -27.33 -20.35
C ARG A 154 -14.80 -27.85 -21.23
N SER A 155 -14.77 -27.39 -22.48
CA SER A 155 -13.85 -27.88 -23.51
C SER A 155 -12.37 -27.72 -23.13
N ASP A 156 -11.50 -28.52 -23.74
CA ASP A 156 -10.07 -28.40 -23.48
C ASP A 156 -9.51 -27.08 -24.01
N THR A 157 -10.11 -26.52 -25.07
CA THR A 157 -9.84 -25.17 -25.56
C THR A 157 -10.13 -24.11 -24.50
N PHE A 158 -11.29 -24.21 -23.82
CA PHE A 158 -11.62 -23.31 -22.72
C PHE A 158 -10.57 -23.40 -21.61
N LYS A 159 -10.21 -24.62 -21.19
CA LYS A 159 -9.22 -24.87 -20.12
C LYS A 159 -7.85 -24.28 -20.50
N LYS A 160 -7.38 -24.53 -21.73
CA LYS A 160 -6.13 -23.95 -22.27
C LYS A 160 -6.17 -22.42 -22.29
N ARG A 161 -7.29 -21.83 -22.69
CA ARG A 161 -7.45 -20.36 -22.73
C ARG A 161 -7.43 -19.75 -21.34
N MET A 162 -8.12 -20.37 -20.37
CA MET A 162 -8.11 -19.94 -18.96
C MET A 162 -6.72 -20.04 -18.33
N ALA A 163 -5.98 -21.11 -18.62
CA ALA A 163 -4.59 -21.25 -18.21
C ALA A 163 -3.71 -20.14 -18.79
N GLY A 164 -3.86 -19.83 -20.09
CA GLY A 164 -3.13 -18.74 -20.73
C GLY A 164 -3.41 -17.36 -20.13
N TYR A 165 -4.67 -17.07 -19.73
CA TYR A 165 -4.96 -15.85 -18.97
C TYR A 165 -4.25 -15.83 -17.61
N GLN A 166 -4.27 -16.96 -16.88
CA GLN A 166 -3.60 -17.05 -15.58
C GLN A 166 -2.08 -16.85 -15.72
N GLU A 167 -1.43 -17.54 -16.66
CA GLU A 167 0.00 -17.40 -16.93
C GLU A 167 0.38 -15.95 -17.25
N LYS A 168 -0.45 -15.25 -18.02
CA LYS A 168 -0.22 -13.84 -18.35
C LYS A 168 -0.37 -12.94 -17.13
N ILE A 169 -1.38 -13.18 -16.28
CA ILE A 169 -1.57 -12.46 -15.01
C ILE A 169 -0.37 -12.69 -14.08
N ASP A 170 0.10 -13.94 -13.96
CA ASP A 170 1.23 -14.30 -13.10
C ASP A 170 2.51 -13.60 -13.60
N LYS A 171 2.75 -13.61 -14.91
CA LYS A 171 3.89 -12.90 -15.52
C LYS A 171 3.84 -11.39 -15.24
N LEU A 172 2.69 -10.75 -15.46
CA LEU A 172 2.53 -9.32 -15.21
C LEU A 172 2.68 -8.98 -13.72
N THR A 173 2.17 -9.84 -12.84
CA THR A 173 2.32 -9.69 -11.38
C THR A 173 3.79 -9.78 -10.96
N ASN A 174 4.54 -10.73 -11.53
CA ASN A 174 5.97 -10.84 -11.28
C ASN A 174 6.74 -9.61 -11.79
N GLU A 175 6.42 -9.12 -12.99
CA GLU A 175 7.00 -7.87 -13.50
C GLU A 175 6.70 -6.67 -12.58
N LEU A 176 5.46 -6.57 -12.08
CA LEU A 176 5.06 -5.53 -11.13
C LEU A 176 5.86 -5.61 -9.82
N ASN A 177 6.06 -6.80 -9.28
CA ASN A 177 6.81 -7.00 -8.05
C ASN A 177 8.29 -6.64 -8.22
N GLU A 178 8.91 -7.02 -9.34
CA GLU A 178 10.30 -6.66 -9.63
C GLU A 178 10.46 -5.15 -9.85
N GLU A 179 9.53 -4.49 -10.55
CA GLU A 179 9.55 -3.03 -10.68
C GLU A 179 9.35 -2.31 -9.35
N LYS A 180 8.46 -2.82 -8.47
CA LYS A 180 8.33 -2.30 -7.10
C LYS A 180 9.65 -2.42 -6.34
N LYS A 181 10.29 -3.59 -6.32
CA LYS A 181 11.58 -3.80 -5.63
C LYS A 181 12.65 -2.83 -6.13
N LYS A 182 12.80 -2.69 -7.44
CA LYS A 182 13.78 -1.76 -8.05
C LYS A 182 13.52 -0.31 -7.62
N ASN A 183 12.26 0.10 -7.61
CA ASN A 183 11.89 1.47 -7.29
C ASN A 183 11.94 1.73 -5.78
N THR A 184 11.66 0.74 -4.93
CA THR A 184 11.83 0.84 -3.46
C THR A 184 13.27 1.19 -3.10
N ALA A 185 14.27 0.59 -3.76
CA ALA A 185 15.68 0.94 -3.52
C ALA A 185 16.02 2.38 -3.92
N LYS A 186 15.27 2.95 -4.87
CA LYS A 186 15.44 4.33 -5.38
C LYS A 186 14.41 5.30 -4.80
N ALA A 187 13.60 4.86 -3.84
CA ALA A 187 12.56 5.68 -3.25
C ALA A 187 13.22 6.93 -2.65
N PRO A 188 12.62 8.12 -2.85
CA PRO A 188 13.14 9.32 -2.22
C PRO A 188 13.13 9.15 -0.71
N VAL A 189 14.21 9.58 -0.07
CA VAL A 189 14.33 9.60 1.38
C VAL A 189 13.61 10.85 1.88
N LYS A 190 12.73 10.66 2.85
CA LYS A 190 12.04 11.71 3.59
C LYS A 190 12.28 11.54 5.07
N TYR A 191 11.89 12.53 5.85
CA TYR A 191 12.11 12.52 7.29
C TYR A 191 10.78 12.68 8.02
N LEU A 192 10.45 11.71 8.86
CA LEU A 192 9.33 11.83 9.80
C LEU A 192 9.82 12.60 11.01
N VAL A 193 9.10 13.66 11.35
CA VAL A 193 9.35 14.51 12.50
C VAL A 193 8.19 14.35 13.48
N MET A 194 8.51 14.07 14.74
CA MET A 194 7.56 14.06 15.86
C MET A 194 8.04 15.02 16.95
N TYR A 195 7.11 15.79 17.50
CA TYR A 195 7.41 16.77 18.54
C TYR A 195 6.43 16.67 19.71
N GLU A 196 6.89 17.10 20.88
CA GLU A 196 6.09 17.29 22.08
C GLU A 196 6.59 18.57 22.76
N GLU A 197 5.74 19.59 22.81
CA GLU A 197 6.07 20.94 23.24
C GLU A 197 5.16 21.40 24.37
N TYR A 198 5.73 22.18 25.29
CA TYR A 198 4.98 22.74 26.41
C TYR A 198 4.14 23.93 25.96
N VAL A 199 2.90 24.02 26.47
CA VAL A 199 1.98 25.14 26.15
C VAL A 199 1.36 25.82 27.37
N GLY A 200 1.80 25.45 28.59
CA GLY A 200 1.22 25.93 29.87
C GLY A 200 0.37 24.87 30.54
#